data_AF-D9Q2D7-F1
#
_entry.id   AF-D9Q2D7-F1
#
_cell.length_a   1.000
_cell.length_b   1.000
_cell.length_c   1.000
_cell.angle_alpha   90.00
_cell.angle_beta   90.00
_cell.angle_gamma   90.00
#
_symmetry.space_group_name_H-M   'P 1'
#
loop_
_entity.id
_entity.type
_entity.pdbx_description
1 polymer ?
#
loop_
_entity_poly.entity_id
_entity_poly.type
_entity_poly.pdbx_seq_one_letter_code
_entity_poly.pdbx_strand_id
1 'polypeptide(L)'
;MKRVLRGDPFEGDDLEPTPGASSLCLEELFTSLSRDDVYELFSQLVSSEVNYVDVLVHSDDNREIYARCFVSLTCLEVLKVVVRLCENEARLDAINLPEVDAASLEGDCVELISRPDPPIKIRNLLRKLGVGEPSEVQGYRLLKDDQVGDPTEV
;
A
#
# COMPACT_ATOMS: atom_id res chain seq x y z
N MET A 1 3.13 -14.62 14.54
CA MET A 1 1.71 -14.54 14.14
C MET A 1 1.43 -13.11 13.71
N LYS A 2 1.15 -12.87 12.43
CA LYS A 2 0.87 -11.53 11.88
C LYS A 2 -0.54 -11.08 12.25
N ARG A 3 -0.73 -9.76 12.40
CA ARG A 3 -2.05 -9.20 12.72
C ARG A 3 -2.90 -9.11 11.45
N VAL A 4 -4.08 -9.73 11.48
CA VAL A 4 -5.13 -9.49 10.48
C VAL A 4 -5.87 -8.23 10.89
N LEU A 5 -5.77 -7.17 10.09
CA LEU A 5 -6.42 -5.90 10.39
C LEU A 5 -7.91 -5.99 10.04
N ARG A 6 -8.79 -5.62 10.98
CA ARG A 6 -10.22 -5.44 10.73
C ARG A 6 -10.50 -3.94 10.59
N GLY A 7 -10.89 -3.49 9.41
CA GLY A 7 -11.27 -2.10 9.16
C GLY A 7 -11.89 -1.93 7.78
N ASP A 8 -12.80 -0.97 7.65
CA ASP A 8 -13.48 -0.60 6.41
C ASP A 8 -12.49 -0.33 5.26
N PRO A 9 -12.79 -0.78 4.04
CA PRO A 9 -11.93 -0.55 2.88
C PRO A 9 -11.71 0.93 2.60
N PHE A 10 -10.51 1.26 2.12
CA PHE A 10 -10.21 2.59 1.59
C PHE A 10 -10.98 2.80 0.28
N GLU A 11 -12.01 3.65 0.30
CA GLU A 11 -12.69 4.17 -0.88
C GLU A 11 -11.84 5.31 -1.48
N GLY A 12 -10.98 4.97 -2.44
CA GLY A 12 -10.11 5.94 -3.12
C GLY A 12 -9.96 5.60 -4.60
N ASP A 13 -10.69 6.36 -5.41
CA ASP A 13 -10.75 6.58 -6.87
C ASP A 13 -9.87 5.71 -7.80
N ASP A 14 -10.52 5.26 -8.88
CA ASP A 14 -10.04 4.76 -10.17
C ASP A 14 -8.53 4.87 -10.44
N LEU A 15 -7.80 3.82 -10.08
CA LEU A 15 -6.51 3.53 -10.67
C LEU A 15 -6.61 2.16 -11.33
N GLU A 16 -7.09 2.14 -12.57
CA GLU A 16 -7.03 0.97 -13.45
C GLU A 16 -5.59 0.44 -13.47
N PRO A 17 -5.33 -0.84 -13.12
CA PRO A 17 -4.03 -1.44 -13.37
C PRO A 17 -3.83 -1.49 -14.88
N THR A 18 -2.94 -0.65 -15.41
CA THR A 18 -2.60 -0.68 -16.84
C THR A 18 -1.93 -2.02 -17.18
N PRO A 19 -2.51 -2.85 -18.07
CA PRO A 19 -1.90 -4.10 -18.47
C PRO A 19 -0.52 -3.84 -19.09
N GLY A 20 0.54 -4.37 -18.48
CA GLY A 20 1.93 -4.20 -18.95
C GLY A 20 2.73 -3.08 -18.27
N ALA A 21 2.18 -2.39 -17.26
CA ALA A 21 3.03 -1.65 -16.32
C ALA A 21 3.90 -2.67 -15.58
N SER A 22 5.21 -2.40 -15.49
CA SER A 22 6.15 -3.26 -14.78
C SER A 22 5.61 -3.60 -13.38
N SER A 23 5.23 -4.85 -13.20
CA SER A 23 4.65 -5.39 -11.98
C SER A 23 5.77 -5.52 -10.95
N LEU A 24 5.96 -4.49 -10.14
CA LEU A 24 6.98 -4.46 -9.11
C LEU A 24 6.52 -5.29 -7.92
N CYS A 25 7.25 -6.37 -7.60
CA CYS A 25 6.92 -7.19 -6.44
C CYS A 25 7.22 -6.40 -5.14
N LEU A 26 6.48 -6.72 -4.08
CA LEU A 26 6.62 -6.07 -2.77
C LEU A 26 8.08 -6.10 -2.26
N GLU A 27 8.77 -7.23 -2.42
CA GLU A 27 10.17 -7.40 -2.03
C GLU A 27 11.18 -6.64 -2.91
N GLU A 28 10.78 -6.26 -4.12
CA GLU A 28 11.61 -5.43 -5.03
C GLU A 28 11.46 -3.95 -4.68
N LEU A 29 10.25 -3.53 -4.28
CA LEU A 29 9.99 -2.16 -3.85
C LEU A 29 10.69 -1.86 -2.51
N PHE A 30 10.49 -2.73 -1.52
CA PHE A 30 11.09 -2.63 -0.19
C PHE A 30 12.15 -3.71 -0.02
N THR A 31 13.37 -3.40 -0.45
CA THR A 31 14.49 -4.34 -0.48
C THR A 31 14.95 -4.82 0.89
N SER A 32 14.61 -4.08 1.94
CA SER A 32 14.89 -4.44 3.33
C SER A 32 13.83 -5.34 3.97
N LEU A 33 12.70 -5.61 3.32
CA LEU A 33 11.67 -6.53 3.83
C LEU A 33 12.22 -7.95 3.95
N SER A 34 11.91 -8.59 5.07
CA SER A 34 12.12 -10.03 5.29
C SER A 34 11.44 -10.86 4.19
N ARG A 35 12.24 -11.59 3.41
CA ARG A 35 11.74 -12.44 2.31
C ARG A 35 10.88 -13.60 2.80
N ASP A 36 11.26 -14.20 3.93
CA ASP A 36 10.46 -15.25 4.59
C ASP A 36 9.07 -14.71 4.97
N ASP A 37 8.99 -13.46 5.43
CA ASP A 37 7.72 -12.82 5.74
C ASP A 37 6.83 -12.62 4.52
N VAL A 38 7.39 -12.11 3.43
CA VAL A 38 6.66 -11.90 2.18
C VAL A 38 6.19 -13.24 1.62
N TYR A 39 7.05 -14.26 1.63
CA TYR A 39 6.72 -15.60 1.14
C TYR A 39 5.64 -16.31 1.97
N GLU A 40 5.71 -16.21 3.31
CA GLU A 40 4.68 -16.76 4.20
C GLU A 40 3.33 -16.11 3.92
N LEU A 41 3.30 -14.77 3.79
CA LEU A 41 2.08 -14.03 3.47
C LEU A 41 1.54 -14.45 2.10
N PHE A 42 2.38 -14.45 1.06
CA PHE A 42 1.99 -14.85 -0.29
C PHE A 42 1.40 -16.26 -0.32
N SER A 43 2.04 -17.22 0.35
CA SER A 43 1.56 -18.61 0.43
C SER A 43 0.17 -18.73 1.07
N GLN A 44 -0.14 -17.89 2.06
CA GLN A 44 -1.47 -17.81 2.66
C GLN A 44 -2.51 -17.23 1.70
N LEU A 45 -2.12 -16.21 0.92
CA LEU A 45 -3.02 -15.46 0.05
C LEU A 45 -3.33 -16.17 -1.27
N VAL A 46 -2.40 -16.93 -1.85
CA VAL A 46 -2.63 -17.69 -3.10
C VAL A 46 -3.74 -18.74 -2.94
N SER A 47 -3.99 -19.20 -1.70
CA SER A 47 -5.09 -20.12 -1.40
C SER A 47 -6.41 -19.40 -1.07
N SER A 48 -6.43 -18.07 -1.05
CA SER A 48 -7.61 -17.27 -0.76
C SER A 48 -8.34 -16.88 -2.04
N GLU A 49 -9.67 -16.75 -1.98
CA GLU A 49 -10.51 -16.29 -3.12
C GLU A 49 -10.39 -14.78 -3.36
N VAL A 50 -9.32 -14.13 -2.88
CA VAL A 50 -9.16 -12.68 -2.89
C VAL A 50 -7.98 -12.28 -3.75
N ASN A 51 -8.24 -11.34 -4.66
CA ASN A 51 -7.26 -10.85 -5.63
C ASN A 51 -6.40 -9.69 -5.09
N TYR A 52 -6.87 -8.99 -4.04
CA TYR A 52 -6.22 -7.77 -3.55
C TYR A 52 -5.98 -7.80 -2.03
N VAL A 53 -4.85 -7.24 -1.63
CA VAL A 53 -4.44 -7.17 -0.22
C VAL A 53 -3.80 -5.82 0.08
N ASP A 54 -4.17 -5.20 1.20
CA ASP A 54 -3.39 -4.11 1.79
C ASP A 54 -2.39 -4.72 2.78
N VAL A 55 -1.10 -4.56 2.51
CA VAL A 55 -0.01 -5.04 3.37
C VAL A 55 0.49 -3.88 4.22
N LEU A 56 0.34 -3.98 5.53
CA LEU A 56 0.86 -2.99 6.47
C LEU A 56 2.37 -3.20 6.66
N VAL A 57 3.17 -2.24 6.20
CA VAL A 57 4.64 -2.29 6.26
C VAL A 57 5.21 -1.40 7.35
N HIS A 58 4.45 -0.41 7.84
CA HIS A 58 4.82 0.43 8.97
C HIS A 58 3.58 0.97 9.68
N SER A 59 3.58 0.98 11.01
CA SER A 59 2.54 1.56 11.86
C SER A 59 3.17 2.14 13.12
N ASP A 60 2.86 3.41 13.40
CA ASP A 60 3.11 4.10 14.66
C ASP A 60 1.84 4.86 15.08
N ASP A 61 1.89 5.58 16.22
CA ASP A 61 0.72 6.26 16.78
C ASP A 61 0.03 7.24 15.82
N ASN A 62 0.75 7.78 14.83
CA ASN A 62 0.26 8.87 13.98
C ASN A 62 0.31 8.55 12.49
N ARG A 63 0.91 7.42 12.10
CA ARG A 63 1.20 7.07 10.70
C ARG A 63 1.05 5.59 10.45
N GLU A 64 0.41 5.27 9.33
CA GLU A 64 0.33 3.92 8.81
C GLU A 64 0.73 3.92 7.34
N ILE A 65 1.49 2.92 6.92
CA ILE A 65 1.92 2.76 5.54
C ILE A 65 1.50 1.39 5.05
N TYR A 66 0.70 1.40 4.00
CA TYR A 66 0.17 0.24 3.34
C TYR A 66 0.74 0.13 1.93
N ALA A 67 1.14 -1.07 1.55
CA ALA A 67 1.32 -1.43 0.16
C ALA A 67 0.08 -2.18 -0.31
N ARG A 68 -0.70 -1.55 -1.20
CA ARG A 68 -1.83 -2.23 -1.85
C ARG A 68 -1.27 -3.10 -2.96
N CYS A 69 -1.50 -4.40 -2.86
CA CYS A 69 -0.99 -5.38 -3.79
C CYS A 69 -2.10 -6.18 -4.46
N PHE A 70 -1.85 -6.57 -5.69
CA PHE A 70 -2.54 -7.65 -6.37
C PHE A 70 -1.82 -8.98 -6.07
N VAL A 71 -2.58 -10.02 -5.73
CA VAL A 71 -2.06 -11.36 -5.47
C VAL A 71 -1.91 -12.06 -6.82
N SER A 72 -0.72 -11.95 -7.44
CA SER A 72 -0.47 -12.58 -8.73
C SER A 72 -0.07 -14.04 -8.59
N LEU A 73 0.18 -14.70 -9.72
CA LEU A 73 0.67 -16.09 -9.73
C LEU A 73 2.11 -16.21 -9.22
N THR A 74 2.88 -15.11 -9.21
CA THR A 74 4.32 -15.13 -8.93
C THR A 74 4.72 -14.37 -7.67
N CYS A 75 4.03 -13.27 -7.33
CA CYS A 75 4.37 -12.46 -6.16
C CYS A 75 3.19 -11.55 -5.73
N LEU A 76 3.42 -10.73 -4.71
CA LEU A 76 2.52 -9.63 -4.36
C LEU A 76 2.91 -8.40 -5.17
N GLU A 77 2.18 -8.14 -6.24
CA GLU A 77 2.44 -7.03 -7.15
C GLU A 77 1.91 -5.73 -6.56
N VAL A 78 2.79 -4.76 -6.32
CA VAL A 78 2.38 -3.49 -5.72
C VAL A 78 1.66 -2.65 -6.76
N LEU A 79 0.44 -2.21 -6.44
CA LEU A 79 -0.36 -1.30 -7.26
C LEU A 79 -0.16 0.16 -6.83
N LYS A 80 -0.19 0.40 -5.52
CA LYS A 80 0.02 1.72 -4.91
C LYS A 80 0.52 1.59 -3.48
N VAL A 81 1.20 2.60 -3.00
CA VAL A 81 1.54 2.80 -1.59
C VAL A 81 0.61 3.87 -1.04
N VAL A 82 -0.04 3.57 0.08
CA VAL A 82 -0.94 4.46 0.80
C VAL A 82 -0.30 4.82 2.13
N VAL A 83 -0.08 6.11 2.38
CA VAL A 83 0.43 6.62 3.65
C VAL A 83 -0.69 7.38 4.35
N ARG A 84 -1.20 6.85 5.46
CA ARG A 84 -2.21 7.47 6.29
C ARG A 84 -1.53 8.29 7.39
N LEU A 85 -1.84 9.58 7.51
CA LEU A 85 -1.30 10.52 8.50
C LEU A 85 -2.44 11.19 9.28
N CYS A 86 -2.50 11.01 10.60
CA CYS A 86 -3.65 11.45 11.41
C CYS A 86 -3.42 12.71 12.27
N GLU A 87 -2.25 13.34 12.24
CA GLU A 87 -1.96 14.59 13.00
C GLU A 87 -1.80 15.83 12.12
N ASN A 88 -2.31 16.98 12.60
CA ASN A 88 -2.53 18.22 11.83
C ASN A 88 -1.29 18.87 11.19
N GLU A 89 -0.11 18.84 11.83
CA GLU A 89 1.07 19.57 11.32
C GLU A 89 1.80 18.84 10.18
N ALA A 90 1.65 17.52 10.05
CA ALA A 90 2.29 16.76 8.96
C ALA A 90 1.45 16.71 7.67
N ARG A 91 0.17 17.13 7.71
CA ARG A 91 -0.78 16.92 6.60
C ARG A 91 -0.53 17.82 5.40
N LEU A 92 -0.31 19.12 5.62
CA LEU A 92 -0.35 20.12 4.53
C LEU A 92 0.92 20.12 3.68
N ASP A 93 2.09 19.92 4.29
CA ASP A 93 3.35 19.85 3.55
C ASP A 93 3.48 18.54 2.77
N ALA A 94 2.92 17.45 3.31
CA ALA A 94 3.04 16.13 2.71
C ALA A 94 2.17 15.96 1.44
N ILE A 95 0.98 16.56 1.38
CA ILE A 95 0.10 16.53 0.19
C ILE A 95 0.78 17.15 -1.03
N ASN A 96 1.63 18.15 -0.83
CA ASN A 96 2.31 18.88 -1.90
C ASN A 96 3.63 18.23 -2.33
N LEU A 97 3.98 17.07 -1.80
CA LEU A 97 5.19 16.36 -2.18
C LEU A 97 5.08 15.86 -3.63
N PRO A 98 6.14 16.01 -4.45
CA PRO A 98 6.13 15.50 -5.82
C PRO A 98 6.04 13.97 -5.89
N GLU A 99 6.32 13.28 -4.78
CA GLU A 99 6.16 11.84 -4.66
C GLU A 99 4.71 11.41 -4.39
N VAL A 100 3.78 12.32 -4.17
CA VAL A 100 2.36 12.00 -3.95
C VAL A 100 1.61 12.19 -5.27
N ASP A 101 0.96 11.13 -5.77
CA ASP A 101 0.13 11.20 -6.99
C ASP A 101 -1.27 11.71 -6.69
N ALA A 102 -1.84 11.28 -5.56
CA ALA A 102 -3.17 11.68 -5.13
C ALA A 102 -3.23 11.76 -3.60
N ALA A 103 -4.14 12.56 -3.07
CA ALA A 103 -4.40 12.60 -1.64
C ALA A 103 -5.91 12.68 -1.37
N SER A 104 -6.37 11.96 -0.36
CA SER A 104 -7.75 12.00 0.14
C SER A 104 -7.75 12.40 1.61
N LEU A 105 -8.84 13.04 2.04
CA LEU A 105 -9.08 13.38 3.44
C LEU A 105 -10.14 12.43 3.96
N GLU A 106 -9.77 11.56 4.91
CA GLU A 106 -10.68 10.63 5.57
C GLU A 106 -10.76 11.00 7.06
N GLY A 107 -11.80 11.75 7.42
CA GLY A 107 -12.01 12.25 8.78
C GLY A 107 -10.85 13.12 9.27
N ASP A 108 -10.22 12.67 10.36
CA ASP A 108 -9.02 13.29 10.95
C ASP A 108 -7.72 12.72 10.38
N CYS A 109 -7.72 12.11 9.20
CA CYS A 109 -6.49 11.64 8.57
C CYS A 109 -6.41 12.11 7.13
N VAL A 110 -5.19 12.31 6.65
CA VAL A 110 -4.91 12.43 5.22
C VAL A 110 -4.30 11.13 4.73
N GLU A 111 -4.76 10.65 3.58
CA GLU A 111 -4.14 9.54 2.88
C GLU A 111 -3.38 10.07 1.69
N LEU A 112 -2.12 9.68 1.58
CA LEU A 112 -1.26 10.02 0.48
C LEU A 112 -1.06 8.77 -0.36
N ILE A 113 -1.43 8.84 -1.62
CA ILE A 113 -1.35 7.75 -2.57
C ILE A 113 -0.16 8.02 -3.50
N SER A 114 0.70 7.02 -3.64
CA SER A 114 1.84 7.06 -4.54
C SER A 114 1.94 5.78 -5.35
N ARG A 115 2.12 5.91 -6.66
CA ARG A 115 2.38 4.79 -7.55
C ARG A 115 3.81 4.25 -7.34
N PRO A 116 4.01 2.93 -7.44
CA PRO A 116 5.29 2.30 -7.14
C PRO A 116 6.38 2.61 -8.17
N ASP A 117 6.01 3.05 -9.38
CA ASP A 117 6.97 3.40 -10.43
C ASP A 117 7.23 4.92 -10.51
N PRO A 118 8.50 5.37 -10.51
CA PRO A 118 9.71 4.57 -10.27
C PRO A 118 9.89 4.24 -8.77
N PRO A 119 10.53 3.11 -8.38
CA PRO A 119 10.69 2.70 -6.98
C PRO A 119 11.37 3.76 -6.09
N ILE A 120 12.24 4.59 -6.69
CA ILE A 120 12.92 5.69 -6.00
C ILE A 120 11.95 6.75 -5.48
N LYS A 121 10.77 6.91 -6.10
CA LYS A 121 9.70 7.80 -5.68
C LYS A 121 9.19 7.42 -4.30
N ILE A 122 8.87 6.14 -4.10
CA ILE A 122 8.41 5.62 -2.79
C ILE A 122 9.50 5.79 -1.73
N ARG A 123 10.75 5.46 -2.05
CA ARG A 123 11.87 5.63 -1.10
C ARG A 123 12.06 7.09 -0.69
N ASN A 124 11.93 8.01 -1.63
CA ASN A 124 11.99 9.44 -1.35
C ASN A 124 10.82 9.91 -0.49
N LEU A 125 9.60 9.43 -0.76
CA LEU A 125 8.41 9.72 0.05
C LEU A 125 8.62 9.30 1.50
N LEU A 126 8.97 8.03 1.74
CA LEU A 126 9.21 7.50 3.08
C LEU A 126 10.28 8.30 3.82
N ARG A 127 11.42 8.58 3.16
CA ARG A 127 12.49 9.37 3.74
C ARG A 127 12.05 10.78 4.11
N LYS A 128 11.26 11.46 3.27
CA LYS A 128 10.72 12.81 3.56
C LYS A 128 9.73 12.80 4.71
N LEU A 129 8.99 11.71 4.87
CA LEU A 129 8.13 11.48 6.03
C LEU A 129 8.90 11.03 7.28
N GLY A 130 10.24 10.95 7.22
CA GLY A 130 11.07 10.50 8.33
C GLY A 130 10.92 9.02 8.67
N VAL A 131 10.38 8.23 7.74
CA VAL A 131 10.23 6.79 7.87
C VAL A 131 11.41 6.11 7.19
N GLY A 132 12.02 5.15 7.88
CA GLY A 132 13.06 4.29 7.31
C GLY A 132 12.51 3.36 6.23
N GLU A 133 13.39 2.55 5.63
CA GLU A 133 12.93 1.46 4.78
C GLU A 133 12.26 0.38 5.66
N PRO A 134 11.04 -0.07 5.34
CA PRO A 134 10.37 -1.14 6.08
C PRO A 134 11.21 -2.43 6.08
N SER A 135 11.31 -3.07 7.25
CA SER A 135 12.08 -4.31 7.42
C SER A 135 11.22 -5.57 7.59
N GLU A 136 9.96 -5.42 8.00
CA GLU A 136 9.05 -6.54 8.24
C GLU A 136 7.61 -6.21 7.84
N VAL A 137 6.81 -7.25 7.59
CA VAL A 137 5.37 -7.12 7.37
C VAL A 137 4.67 -7.14 8.72
N GLN A 138 4.07 -6.02 9.11
CA GLN A 138 3.42 -5.87 10.42
C GLN A 138 2.00 -6.44 10.45
N GLY A 139 1.32 -6.46 9.30
CA GLY A 139 -0.03 -6.99 9.16
C GLY A 139 -0.53 -6.96 7.73
N TYR A 140 -1.74 -7.46 7.52
CA TYR A 140 -2.42 -7.38 6.22
C TYR A 140 -3.93 -7.34 6.37
N ARG A 141 -4.60 -6.87 5.31
CA ARG A 141 -6.05 -6.85 5.16
C ARG A 141 -6.43 -7.29 3.76
N LEU A 142 -7.35 -8.26 3.67
CA LEU A 142 -7.94 -8.71 2.41
C LEU A 142 -8.97 -7.68 1.93
N LEU A 143 -8.94 -7.35 0.64
CA LEU A 143 -9.89 -6.43 0.02
C LEU A 143 -10.79 -7.21 -0.94
N LYS A 144 -12.11 -7.11 -0.79
CA LYS A 144 -13.04 -7.71 -1.75
C LYS A 144 -13.02 -6.93 -3.07
N ASP A 145 -13.25 -7.59 -4.20
CA ASP A 145 -13.27 -6.94 -5.53
C ASP A 145 -14.22 -5.72 -5.60
N ASP A 146 -15.41 -5.77 -4.97
CA ASP A 146 -16.34 -4.61 -4.87
C ASP A 146 -15.74 -3.38 -4.16
N GLN A 147 -14.64 -3.54 -3.42
CA GLN A 147 -13.96 -2.49 -2.66
C GLN A 147 -12.74 -1.93 -3.42
N VAL A 148 -12.52 -2.43 -4.63
CA VAL A 148 -11.48 -2.05 -5.57
C VAL A 148 -12.18 -1.55 -6.82
N GLY A 149 -13.01 -0.50 -6.70
CA GLY A 149 -13.67 0.23 -7.80
C GLY A 149 -14.14 -0.64 -8.97
N ASP A 150 -15.43 -1.00 -8.98
CA ASP A 150 -16.04 -1.86 -10.00
C ASP A 150 -15.67 -1.43 -11.45
N PRO A 151 -15.00 -2.28 -12.25
CA PRO A 151 -14.57 -1.95 -13.61
C PRO A 151 -15.71 -1.98 -14.66
N THR A 152 -16.97 -1.96 -14.25
CA THR A 152 -18.12 -2.22 -15.14
C THR A 152 -19.24 -1.19 -15.08
N GLU A 153 -18.93 0.12 -15.15
CA GLU A 153 -19.91 1.11 -15.63
C GLU A 153 -19.29 2.17 -16.55
N VAL A 154 -19.18 1.85 -17.86
CA VAL A 154 -19.38 2.79 -18.99
C VAL A 154 -20.04 2.09 -20.18
#